data_AF-A0A947UFP3-F1
#
_entry.id   AF-A0A947UFP3-F1
#
_cell.length_a   1.000
_cell.length_b   1.000
_cell.length_c   1.000
_cell.angle_alpha   90.00
_cell.angle_beta   90.00
_cell.angle_gamma   90.00
#
_symmetry.space_group_name_H-M   'P 1'
#
loop_
_entity.id
_entity.type
_entity.pdbx_description
1 polymer ?
#
loop_
_entity_poly.entity_id
_entity_poly.type
_entity_poly.pdbx_seq_one_letter_code
_entity_poly.pdbx_strand_id
1 'polypeptide(L)' 'MKVLKDLKERITNRVNVNLREMDFDIRPLVDISVPLEQFTKFYAFYGLTPYHPLHFHFSNSTLAGSYFLGKCVV' A
#
# COMPACT_ATOMS: atom_id res chain seq x y z
N MET A 1 -10.25 11.05 3.73
CA MET A 1 -8.77 11.21 3.83
C MET A 1 -8.15 10.75 5.14
N LYS A 2 -8.82 10.91 6.31
CA LYS A 2 -8.26 10.51 7.62
C LYS A 2 -7.68 9.08 7.65
N VAL A 3 -8.46 8.08 7.23
CA VAL A 3 -8.03 6.66 7.25
C VAL A 3 -6.76 6.41 6.44
N LEU A 4 -6.62 7.04 5.27
CA LEU A 4 -5.44 6.88 4.42
C LEU A 4 -4.20 7.57 5.00
N LYS A 5 -4.39 8.75 5.61
CA LYS A 5 -3.32 9.43 6.36
C LYS A 5 -2.85 8.57 7.53
N ASP A 6 -3.78 8.02 8.30
CA ASP A 6 -3.49 7.15 9.45
C ASP A 6 -2.85 5.82 9.00
N LEU A 7 -3.21 5.30 7.82
CA LEU A 7 -2.53 4.15 7.20
C LEU A 7 -1.07 4.48 6.86
N LYS A 8 -0.84 5.60 6.16
CA LYS A 8 0.50 6.08 5.81
C LYS A 8 1.37 6.20 7.06
N GLU A 9 0.85 6.89 8.09
CA GLU A 9 1.57 7.11 9.35
C GLU A 9 1.91 5.79 10.08
N ARG A 10 0.97 4.83 10.11
CA ARG A 10 1.22 3.51 10.74
C ARG A 10 2.28 2.71 9.99
N ILE A 11 2.29 2.74 8.66
CA ILE A 11 3.33 2.08 7.84
C ILE A 11 4.68 2.73 8.13
N THR A 12 4.75 4.07 8.07
CA THR A 12 5.97 4.83 8.34
C THR A 12 6.58 4.50 9.69
N ASN A 13 5.76 4.51 10.76
CA ASN A 13 6.23 4.21 12.10
C ASN A 13 6.70 2.76 12.24
N ARG A 14 6.00 1.78 11.65
CA ARG A 14 6.42 0.37 11.70
C ARG A 14 7.74 0.13 10.99
N VAL A 15 7.95 0.74 9.83
CA VAL A 15 9.21 0.60 9.09
C VAL A 15 10.35 1.25 9.87
N ASN A 16 10.18 2.48 10.37
CA ASN A 16 11.20 3.16 11.17
C ASN A 16 11.60 2.39 12.44
N VAL A 17 10.63 1.76 13.13
CA VAL A 17 10.94 0.92 14.30
C VAL A 17 11.84 -0.26 13.91
N ASN A 18 11.67 -0.84 12.72
CA ASN A 18 12.50 -1.93 12.24
C ASN A 18 13.87 -1.45 11.72
N LEU A 19 13.96 -0.21 11.23
CA LEU A 19 15.20 0.38 10.71
C LEU A 19 15.99 1.19 11.75
N ARG A 20 15.54 1.23 13.01
CA ARG A 20 16.13 2.07 14.08
C ARG A 20 17.64 1.83 14.29
N GLU A 21 18.11 0.60 14.11
CA GLU A 21 19.53 0.24 14.31
C GLU A 21 20.41 0.67 13.13
N MET A 22 19.79 1.02 11.99
CA MET A 22 20.46 1.52 10.79
C MET A 22 20.48 3.06 10.71
N ASP A 23 19.97 3.75 11.74
CA ASP A 23 19.82 5.21 11.77
C ASP A 23 19.16 5.79 10.51
N PHE A 24 18.12 5.10 10.02
CA PHE A 24 17.44 5.43 8.77
C PHE A 24 15.96 5.77 9.00
N ASP A 25 15.57 6.99 8.64
CA ASP A 25 14.18 7.48 8.70
C ASP A 25 13.55 7.50 7.30
N ILE A 26 12.46 6.76 7.12
CA ILE A 26 11.71 6.75 5.85
C ILE A 26 10.68 7.89 5.72
N ARG A 27 10.40 8.67 6.78
CA ARG A 27 9.43 9.78 6.72
C ARG A 27 9.70 10.73 5.55
N PRO A 28 10.95 11.21 5.32
CA PRO A 28 11.21 12.14 4.21
C PRO A 28 10.86 11.54 2.85
N LEU A 29 11.11 10.23 2.65
CA LEU A 29 10.78 9.52 1.41
C LEU A 29 9.26 9.34 1.24
N VAL A 30 8.55 9.05 2.33
CA VAL A 30 7.09 8.87 2.31
C VAL A 30 6.36 10.20 2.15
N ASP A 31 6.90 11.31 2.66
CA ASP A 31 6.25 12.62 2.58
C ASP A 31 6.37 13.29 1.21
N ILE A 32 7.44 13.00 0.46
CA ILE A 32 7.57 13.42 -0.95
C ILE A 32 6.84 12.47 -1.92
N SER A 33 6.24 11.39 -1.41
CA SER A 33 5.50 10.43 -2.24
C SER A 33 4.16 11.00 -2.72
N VAL A 34 3.44 10.20 -3.51
CA VAL A 34 2.18 10.60 -4.15
C VAL A 34 1.22 11.27 -3.16
N PRO A 35 0.66 12.45 -3.48
CA PRO A 35 -0.31 13.13 -2.62
C PRO A 35 -1.53 12.24 -2.34
N LEU A 36 -2.05 12.29 -1.11
CA LEU A 36 -3.09 11.38 -0.66
C LEU A 36 -4.37 11.47 -1.51
N GLU A 37 -4.68 12.65 -2.03
CA GLU A 37 -5.84 12.93 -2.88
C GLU A 37 -5.74 12.25 -4.25
N GLN A 38 -4.54 11.86 -4.67
CA GLN A 38 -4.36 11.12 -5.92
C GLN A 38 -4.86 9.68 -5.77
N PHE A 39 -4.81 9.08 -4.58
CA PHE A 39 -5.25 7.70 -4.37
C PHE A 39 -6.76 7.49 -4.59
N THR A 40 -7.57 8.56 -4.63
CA THR A 40 -9.01 8.47 -4.95
C THR A 40 -9.30 8.59 -6.44
N LYS A 41 -8.29 8.85 -7.29
CA LYS A 41 -8.46 9.09 -8.73
C LYS A 41 -8.17 7.87 -9.60
N PHE A 42 -7.63 6.80 -9.02
CA PHE A 42 -7.21 5.62 -9.78
C PHE A 42 -8.00 4.38 -9.36
N TYR A 43 -8.31 3.56 -10.34
CA TYR A 43 -8.76 2.20 -10.11
C TYR A 43 -7.61 1.27 -9.69
N ALA A 44 -7.98 0.06 -9.30
CA ALA A 44 -7.08 -1.07 -9.12
C ALA A 44 -7.56 -2.21 -10.01
N PHE A 45 -6.65 -3.09 -10.40
CA PHE A 45 -6.93 -4.17 -11.33
C PHE A 45 -6.46 -5.51 -10.77
N TYR A 46 -7.26 -6.54 -11.00
CA TYR A 46 -6.98 -7.92 -10.64
C TYR A 46 -7.11 -8.76 -11.91
N GLY A 47 -6.09 -9.55 -12.24
CA GLY A 47 -6.11 -10.51 -13.34
C GLY A 47 -6.85 -11.81 -13.00
N LEU A 48 -7.94 -12.07 -13.72
CA LEU A 48 -8.76 -13.28 -13.59
C LEU A 48 -8.50 -14.22 -14.77
N THR A 49 -8.42 -15.52 -14.49
CA THR A 49 -8.26 -16.56 -15.50
C THR A 49 -8.93 -17.86 -15.05
N PRO A 50 -9.59 -18.62 -15.95
CA PRO A 50 -10.16 -19.91 -15.61
C PRO A 50 -9.09 -20.97 -15.28
N TYR A 51 -7.82 -20.70 -15.60
CA TYR A 51 -6.71 -21.65 -15.44
C TYR A 51 -5.98 -21.53 -14.10
N HIS A 52 -6.36 -20.57 -13.24
CA HIS A 52 -5.74 -20.37 -11.93
C HIS A 52 -6.81 -20.20 -10.84
N PRO A 53 -6.72 -20.92 -9.71
CA PRO A 53 -7.68 -20.75 -8.62
C PRO A 53 -7.55 -19.36 -8.02
N LEU A 54 -8.67 -18.64 -7.89
CA LEU A 54 -8.68 -17.30 -7.31
C LEU A 54 -8.18 -17.31 -5.86
N HIS A 55 -7.36 -16.34 -5.47
CA HIS A 55 -7.29 -15.91 -4.07
C HIS A 55 -6.65 -14.53 -3.91
N PHE A 56 -7.42 -13.46 -3.67
CA PHE A 56 -6.81 -12.24 -3.17
C PHE A 56 -7.52 -11.74 -1.92
N HIS A 57 -6.77 -11.28 -0.93
CA HIS A 57 -7.29 -10.65 0.28
C HIS A 57 -6.69 -9.25 0.40
N PHE A 58 -7.52 -8.23 0.32
CA PHE A 58 -7.15 -6.83 0.52
C PHE A 58 -7.90 -6.29 1.73
N SER A 59 -7.23 -5.91 2.82
CA SER A 59 -7.92 -5.36 3.99
C SER A 59 -7.20 -4.15 4.56
N ASN A 60 -7.96 -3.10 4.89
CA ASN A 60 -7.43 -1.83 5.43
C ASN A 60 -6.30 -1.20 4.58
N SER A 61 -6.34 -1.43 3.26
CA SER A 61 -5.29 -1.04 2.30
C SER A 61 -5.84 -0.12 1.21
N THR A 62 -4.96 0.64 0.55
CA THR A 62 -5.26 1.33 -0.71
C THR A 62 -4.56 0.60 -1.86
N LEU A 63 -5.22 0.54 -3.02
CA LEU A 63 -4.76 -0.20 -4.20
C LEU A 63 -4.62 0.70 -5.44
N ALA A 64 -4.62 2.02 -5.24
CA ALA A 64 -4.70 3.00 -6.32
C ALA A 64 -3.60 2.77 -7.39
N GLY A 65 -4.02 2.57 -8.63
CA GLY A 65 -3.12 2.39 -9.78
C GLY A 65 -2.43 1.02 -9.86
N SER A 66 -2.77 0.07 -8.97
CA SER A 66 -2.07 -1.21 -8.88
C SER A 66 -2.71 -2.29 -9.74
N TYR A 67 -1.87 -3.22 -10.22
CA TYR A 67 -2.26 -4.42 -10.95
C TYR A 67 -1.79 -5.65 -10.19
N PHE A 68 -2.71 -6.56 -9.92
CA PHE A 68 -2.46 -7.76 -9.14
C PHE A 68 -2.84 -9.01 -9.95
N LEU A 69 -2.10 -10.11 -9.77
CA LEU A 69 -2.32 -11.39 -10.45
C LEU A 69 -1.94 -12.54 -9.50
N GLY A 70 -2.67 -13.66 -9.54
CA GLY A 70 -2.30 -14.90 -8.83
C GLY A 70 -2.91 -15.03 -7.43
N LYS A 71 -2.10 -15.28 -6.40
CA LYS A 71 -2.56 -15.32 -5.01
C LYS A 71 -1.96 -14.16 -4.23
N CYS A 72 -2.74 -13.14 -3.87
CA CYS A 72 -2.21 -11.90 -3.30
C CYS A 72 -2.88 -11.54 -1.97
N VAL A 73 -2.10 -11.13 -0.97
CA VAL A 73 -2.63 -10.53 0.26
C VAL A 73 -2.01 -9.15 0.43
N VAL A 74 -2.86 -8.14 0.62
CA VAL A 74 -2.48 -6.73 0.79
C VAL A 74 -3.14 -6.14 2.02
#